data_AF-A0A7V9I935-F1
#
_entry.id   AF-A0A7V9I935-F1
#
_cell.length_a   1.000
_cell.length_b   1.000
_cell.length_c   1.000
_cell.angle_alpha   90.00
_cell.angle_beta   90.00
_cell.angle_gamma   90.00
#
_symmetry.space_group_name_H-M   'P 1'
#
loop_
_entity.id
_entity.type
_entity.pdbx_description
1 polymer ?
#
loop_
_entity_poly.entity_id
_entity_poly.type
_entity_poly.pdbx_seq_one_letter_code
_entity_poly.pdbx_strand_id
1 'polypeptide(L)' 'SHGERFYKVTEVRIVLQDGAADQARMRNARYMAPTPDEQLTLISCWPYRPWPPYRIIVIALPV' A
#
# COMPACT_ATOMS: atom_id res chain seq x y z
N SER A 1 23.75 15.45 -2.49
CA SER A 1 23.94 14.08 -1.98
C SER A 1 22.57 13.56 -1.55
N HIS A 2 22.13 12.40 -2.02
CA HIS A 2 20.89 11.80 -1.50
C HIS A 2 21.30 10.91 -0.33
N GLY A 3 20.95 11.31 0.90
CA GLY A 3 21.18 10.50 2.09
C GLY A 3 20.26 9.29 2.13
N GLU A 4 20.69 8.24 2.82
CA GLU A 4 19.83 7.09 3.11
C GLU A 4 18.67 7.52 4.04
N ARG A 5 17.48 6.94 3.82
CA ARG A 5 16.30 7.14 4.68
C ARG A 5 15.85 5.80 5.22
N PHE A 6 15.65 5.72 6.52
CA PHE A 6 15.20 4.51 7.21
C PHE A 6 13.73 4.64 7.60
N TYR A 7 12.97 3.57 7.38
CA TYR A 7 11.56 3.51 7.72
C TYR A 7 11.27 2.21 8.47
N LYS A 8 10.38 2.27 9.45
CA LYS A 8 9.88 1.12 10.18
C LYS A 8 8.47 0.79 9.72
N VAL A 9 8.25 -0.46 9.31
CA VAL A 9 6.92 -0.97 8.96
C VAL A 9 6.01 -0.89 10.19
N THR A 10 4.87 -0.22 10.03
CA THR A 10 3.85 -0.07 11.08
C THR A 10 2.58 -0.83 10.74
N GLU A 11 2.30 -1.03 9.45
CA GLU A 11 1.10 -1.73 9.01
C GLU A 11 1.31 -2.49 7.69
N VAL A 12 0.65 -3.65 7.59
CA VAL A 12 0.53 -4.43 6.35
C VAL A 12 -0.94 -4.79 6.14
N ARG A 13 -1.47 -4.50 4.94
CA ARG A 13 -2.84 -4.84 4.54
C ARG A 13 -2.84 -5.65 3.26
N ILE A 14 -3.75 -6.62 3.16
CA ILE A 14 -4.08 -7.29 1.90
C ILE A 14 -5.51 -6.91 1.56
N VAL A 15 -5.71 -6.28 0.40
CA VAL A 15 -7.02 -5.79 -0.03
C VAL A 15 -7.40 -6.37 -1.38
N LEU A 16 -8.69 -6.68 -1.57
CA LEU A 16 -9.20 -7.13 -2.86
C LEU A 16 -9.22 -5.93 -3.83
N GLN A 17 -8.70 -6.13 -5.04
CA GLN A 17 -8.76 -5.15 -6.12
C GLN A 17 -9.71 -5.62 -7.22
N ASP A 18 -9.50 -6.82 -7.75
CA ASP A 18 -10.32 -7.37 -8.83
C ASP A 18 -11.62 -7.96 -8.25
N GLY A 19 -12.76 -7.62 -8.85
CA GLY A 19 -14.09 -7.98 -8.34
C GLY A 19 -14.52 -7.27 -7.05
N ALA A 20 -13.74 -6.31 -6.54
CA ALA A 20 -14.14 -5.52 -5.38
C ALA A 20 -15.28 -4.55 -5.74
N ALA A 21 -16.27 -4.42 -4.85
CA ALA A 21 -17.34 -3.42 -4.99
C ALA A 21 -16.77 -2.00 -5.09
N ASP A 22 -17.43 -1.11 -5.82
CA ASP A 22 -16.92 0.24 -6.10
C ASP A 22 -16.54 1.02 -4.84
N GLN A 23 -17.37 0.93 -3.78
CA GLN A 23 -17.03 1.57 -2.50
C GLN A 23 -15.73 1.00 -1.88
N ALA A 24 -15.48 -0.30 -2.01
CA ALA A 24 -14.25 -0.92 -1.54
C ALA A 24 -13.05 -0.47 -2.39
N ARG A 25 -13.21 -0.37 -3.71
CA ARG A 25 -12.19 0.17 -4.62
C ARG A 25 -11.84 1.61 -4.26
N MET A 26 -12.83 2.46 -4.03
CA MET A 26 -12.63 3.86 -3.60
C MET A 26 -11.92 3.96 -2.26
N ARG A 27 -12.27 3.12 -1.28
CA ARG A 27 -11.56 3.07 0.01
C ARG A 27 -10.11 2.65 -0.17
N ASN A 28 -9.85 1.62 -0.97
CA ASN A 28 -8.49 1.12 -1.23
C ASN A 28 -7.64 2.12 -2.02
N ALA A 29 -8.24 2.92 -2.92
CA ALA A 29 -7.54 3.96 -3.65
C ALA A 29 -6.94 5.04 -2.72
N ARG A 30 -7.50 5.23 -1.52
CA ARG A 30 -6.98 6.21 -0.55
C ARG A 30 -5.57 5.87 -0.05
N TYR A 31 -5.13 4.62 -0.11
CA TYR A 31 -3.75 4.26 0.23
C TYR A 31 -2.70 4.81 -0.75
N MET A 32 -3.12 5.31 -1.93
CA MET A 32 -2.25 5.99 -2.89
C MET A 32 -2.28 7.52 -2.74
N ALA A 33 -3.15 8.07 -1.90
CA ALA A 33 -3.29 9.51 -1.73
C ALA A 33 -2.12 10.08 -0.90
N PRO A 34 -1.75 11.36 -1.10
CA PRO A 34 -0.81 12.04 -0.23
C PRO A 34 -1.26 12.01 1.23
N THR A 35 -0.29 11.84 2.13
CA THR A 35 -0.49 11.91 3.59
C THR A 35 -0.04 13.28 4.11
N PRO A 36 -0.61 13.75 5.24
CA PRO A 36 -0.17 15.01 5.86
C PRO A 36 1.24 14.93 6.42
N ASP A 37 1.65 13.74 6.88
CA ASP A 37 2.97 13.47 7.45
C ASP A 37 3.83 12.59 6.53
N GLU A 38 5.14 12.55 6.77
CA GLU A 38 6.06 11.67 6.03
C GLU A 38 5.68 10.20 6.28
N GLN A 39 5.31 9.51 5.20
CA GLN A 39 4.93 8.12 5.19
C GLN A 39 5.44 7.46 3.91
N LEU A 40 6.03 6.27 4.04
CA LEU A 40 6.32 5.40 2.92
C LEU A 40 5.19 4.39 2.76
N THR A 41 4.52 4.41 1.61
CA THR A 41 3.52 3.39 1.24
C THR A 41 4.01 2.59 0.04
N LEU A 42 4.19 1.28 0.21
CA LEU A 42 4.53 0.35 -0.87
C LEU A 42 3.30 -0.47 -1.24
N ILE A 43 3.00 -0.56 -2.53
CA ILE A 43 1.83 -1.27 -3.05
C ILE A 43 2.28 -2.26 -4.12
N SER A 44 1.88 -3.53 -3.98
CA SER A 44 2.22 -4.58 -4.94
C SER A 44 1.09 -5.60 -5.10
N CYS A 45 1.25 -6.49 -6.09
CA CYS A 45 0.37 -7.62 -6.35
C CYS A 45 0.41 -8.66 -5.23
N TRP A 46 -0.72 -9.29 -4.92
CA TRP A 46 -0.77 -10.43 -4.03
C TRP A 46 -1.82 -11.49 -4.44
N PRO A 47 -1.51 -12.79 -4.30
CA PRO A 47 -0.18 -13.37 -4.07
C PRO A 47 0.68 -13.34 -5.35
N TYR A 48 1.93 -13.77 -5.27
CA TYR A 48 2.79 -13.88 -6.45
C TYR A 48 2.32 -15.01 -7.39
N ARG A 49 1.41 -14.66 -8.31
CA ARG A 49 0.84 -15.54 -9.34
C ARG A 49 0.43 -14.71 -10.57
N PRO A 50 0.17 -15.35 -11.74
CA PRO A 50 -0.09 -14.63 -12.99
C PRO A 50 -1.28 -13.66 -12.95
N TRP A 51 -2.32 -13.96 -12.16
CA TRP A 51 -3.51 -13.12 -12.02
C TRP A 51 -3.84 -12.91 -10.52
N PRO A 52 -3.23 -11.90 -9.88
CA PRO A 52 -3.42 -11.61 -8.47
C PRO A 52 -4.59 -10.64 -8.27
N PRO A 53 -5.73 -11.09 -7.70
CA PRO A 53 -6.89 -10.24 -7.49
C PRO A 53 -6.72 -9.32 -6.28
N TYR A 54 -5.68 -9.52 -5.46
CA TYR A 54 -5.40 -8.70 -4.29
C TYR A 54 -4.19 -7.79 -4.50
N ARG A 55 -4.11 -6.78 -3.65
CA ARG A 55 -2.92 -5.95 -3.43
C ARG A 55 -2.43 -6.13 -2.01
N ILE A 56 -1.12 -6.20 -1.84
CA ILE A 56 -0.45 -6.02 -0.55
C ILE A 56 -0.02 -4.56 -0.45
N ILE A 57 -0.31 -3.95 0.69
CA ILE A 57 -0.02 -2.56 1.01
C ILE A 57 0.80 -2.57 2.29
N VAL A 58 2.00 -2.00 2.23
CA VAL A 58 2.90 -1.86 3.38
C VAL A 58 3.03 -0.38 3.68
N ILE A 59 2.71 0.01 4.91
CA ILE A 59 2.85 1.36 5.42
C ILE A 59 4.00 1.38 6.41
N ALA A 60 4.92 2.32 6.22
CA ALA A 60 6.07 2.52 7.07
C ALA A 60 6.27 4.00 7.39
N LEU A 61 6.74 4.29 8.61
CA LEU A 61 7.01 5.65 9.10
C LEU A 61 8.53 5.83 9.30
N PRO A 62 9.07 7.07 9.21
CA PRO A 62 10.48 7.33 9.48
C PRO A 62 10.95 6.82 10.85
N VAL A 63 12.23 6.43 10.94
CA VAL A 63 12.92 6.06 12.20
C VAL A 63 13.71 7.24 12.74
#